data_AF-O84534-F1
#
_entry.id   AF-O84534-F1
#
_cell.length_a   1.000
_cell.length_b   1.000
_cell.length_c   1.000
_cell.angle_alpha   90.00
_cell.angle_beta   90.00
_cell.angle_gamma   90.00
#
_symmetry.space_group_name_H-M   'P 1'
#
loop_
_entity.id
_entity.type
_entity.pdbx_description
1 polymer ?
#
loop_
_entity_poly.entity_id
_entity_poly.type
_entity_poly.pdbx_seq_one_letter_code
_entity_poly.pdbx_strand_id
1 'polypeptide(L)'
;MASICGRLGSGTGNALKAFFTQPNNKMARVVNKTKGMDKTIKVAKSAAELTANILEQAGGAGSSAHITASQVSKGLGDARTVVALGNAFNGALPGTVQSAQSFFSHMKAASQKTQEGDEGLTADLCVSHKRRAAAAVCSIIGGITYLATFGAIRPILFVNKMLAKPFLSSQTKANMGSSVSYIMAANHAASVVGAGLAISAERADCEARCARIAREESLLEVPGEENACEKKVAGEKAKTFTRIKYALLTMLEKFLECVADVFKLVPLPITMGIRAIVAAGCTFTSAIIGLCTFCARA
;
A
#
# COMPACT_ATOMS: atom_id res chain seq x y z
N MET A 1 -46.92 12.66 12.48
CA MET A 1 -46.54 11.43 13.23
C MET A 1 -45.60 10.62 12.37
N ALA A 2 -44.41 10.36 12.89
CA ALA A 2 -43.35 9.62 12.21
C ALA A 2 -43.69 8.12 12.13
N SER A 3 -43.34 7.49 11.01
CA SER A 3 -42.97 6.08 10.98
C SER A 3 -41.55 5.99 10.46
N ILE A 4 -40.65 5.77 11.41
CA ILE A 4 -39.23 5.45 11.26
C ILE A 4 -39.18 3.95 10.96
N CYS A 5 -39.01 3.56 9.69
CA CYS A 5 -38.38 2.31 9.25
C CYS A 5 -38.52 2.16 7.73
N GLY A 6 -37.62 2.80 6.98
CA GLY A 6 -37.53 2.67 5.53
C GLY A 6 -36.09 2.42 5.10
N ARG A 7 -35.74 1.14 4.91
CA ARG A 7 -34.60 0.63 4.11
C ARG A 7 -33.33 1.49 4.07
N LEU A 8 -32.44 1.28 5.05
CA LEU A 8 -31.00 1.54 4.95
C LEU A 8 -30.30 0.47 4.07
N GLY A 9 -30.76 0.28 2.84
CA GLY A 9 -30.23 -0.68 1.89
C GLY A 9 -29.78 0.00 0.59
N SER A 10 -28.54 -0.26 0.17
CA SER A 10 -27.92 0.01 -1.14
C SER A 10 -27.49 1.44 -1.55
N GLY A 11 -27.95 2.52 -0.91
CA GLY A 11 -27.64 3.90 -1.37
C GLY A 11 -26.36 4.55 -0.82
N THR A 12 -26.11 4.44 0.49
CA THR A 12 -25.09 5.25 1.18
C THR A 12 -23.65 4.82 0.87
N GLY A 13 -23.41 3.52 0.68
CA GLY A 13 -22.10 2.99 0.29
C GLY A 13 -21.70 3.40 -1.13
N ASN A 14 -22.67 3.50 -2.05
CA ASN A 14 -22.44 3.99 -3.41
C ASN A 14 -22.26 5.52 -3.44
N ALA A 15 -22.96 6.27 -2.57
CA ALA A 15 -22.78 7.71 -2.44
C ALA A 15 -21.42 8.08 -1.82
N LEU A 16 -20.97 7.39 -0.75
CA LEU A 16 -19.65 7.62 -0.16
C LEU A 16 -18.52 7.22 -1.12
N LYS A 17 -18.68 6.07 -1.80
CA LYS A 17 -17.76 5.63 -2.85
C LYS A 17 -17.73 6.63 -4.00
N ALA A 18 -18.88 7.09 -4.49
CA ALA A 18 -18.95 8.15 -5.51
C ALA A 18 -18.35 9.47 -5.02
N PHE A 19 -18.47 9.78 -3.73
CA PHE A 19 -17.93 10.97 -3.11
C PHE A 19 -16.39 10.99 -3.09
N PHE A 20 -15.76 9.84 -2.80
CA PHE A 20 -14.31 9.74 -2.66
C PHE A 20 -13.57 9.17 -3.88
N THR A 21 -14.23 8.42 -4.76
CA THR A 21 -13.57 7.61 -5.80
C THR A 21 -14.00 7.91 -7.24
N GLN A 22 -15.00 8.75 -7.50
CA GLN A 22 -15.32 9.15 -8.88
C GLN A 22 -14.31 10.19 -9.40
N PRO A 23 -13.59 9.95 -10.51
CA PRO A 23 -12.55 10.85 -11.02
C PRO A 23 -13.02 12.29 -11.28
N ASN A 24 -14.30 12.46 -11.63
CA ASN A 24 -14.91 13.76 -11.91
C ASN A 24 -15.34 14.53 -10.65
N ASN A 25 -15.29 13.90 -9.47
CA ASN A 25 -15.61 14.56 -8.21
C ASN A 25 -14.43 15.45 -7.75
N LYS A 26 -14.76 16.69 -7.32
CA LYS A 26 -13.80 17.64 -6.75
C LYS A 26 -13.02 17.03 -5.58
N MET A 27 -13.65 16.22 -4.73
CA MET A 27 -13.01 15.56 -3.59
C MET A 27 -12.05 14.44 -4.01
N ALA A 28 -12.40 13.61 -4.98
CA ALA A 28 -11.51 12.59 -5.52
C ALA A 28 -10.25 13.22 -6.16
N ARG A 29 -10.40 14.36 -6.84
CA ARG A 29 -9.26 15.13 -7.36
C ARG A 29 -8.36 15.65 -6.23
N VAL A 30 -8.93 16.15 -5.14
CA VAL A 30 -8.16 16.60 -3.95
C VAL A 30 -7.43 15.42 -3.30
N VAL A 31 -8.08 14.28 -3.14
CA VAL A 31 -7.47 13.05 -2.59
C VAL A 31 -6.33 12.56 -3.49
N ASN A 32 -6.49 12.59 -4.81
CA ASN A 32 -5.40 12.20 -5.72
C ASN A 32 -4.25 13.22 -5.71
N LYS A 33 -4.53 14.52 -5.65
CA LYS A 33 -3.49 15.56 -5.51
C LYS A 33 -2.70 15.40 -4.22
N THR A 34 -3.37 15.16 -3.09
CA THR A 34 -2.71 14.95 -1.79
C THR A 34 -1.86 13.67 -1.74
N LYS A 35 -2.27 12.59 -2.42
CA LYS A 35 -1.43 11.40 -2.62
C LYS A 35 -0.19 11.66 -3.46
N GLY A 36 -0.33 12.42 -4.55
CA GLY A 36 0.82 12.86 -5.37
C GLY A 36 1.79 13.72 -4.57
N MET A 37 1.27 14.68 -3.80
CA MET A 37 2.06 15.52 -2.91
C MET A 37 2.81 14.70 -1.85
N ASP A 38 2.16 13.75 -1.16
CA ASP A 38 2.84 12.88 -0.18
C ASP A 38 4.02 12.14 -0.82
N LYS A 39 3.86 11.61 -2.04
CA LYS A 39 4.93 10.91 -2.76
C LYS A 39 6.07 11.85 -3.15
N THR A 40 5.79 13.04 -3.67
CA THR A 40 6.83 14.03 -3.99
C THR A 40 7.58 14.50 -2.74
N ILE A 41 6.85 14.82 -1.66
CA ILE A 41 7.45 15.19 -0.37
C ILE A 41 8.33 14.05 0.15
N LYS A 42 7.86 12.80 0.06
CA LYS A 42 8.65 11.62 0.48
C LYS A 42 9.95 11.51 -0.31
N VAL A 43 9.94 11.72 -1.64
CA VAL A 43 11.16 11.71 -2.47
C VAL A 43 12.13 12.79 -2.03
N ALA A 44 11.67 14.05 -1.97
CA ALA A 44 12.52 15.18 -1.59
C ALA A 44 13.09 15.03 -0.16
N LYS A 45 12.25 14.56 0.78
CA LYS A 45 12.67 14.28 2.16
C LYS A 45 13.75 13.20 2.22
N SER A 46 13.56 12.10 1.48
CA SER A 46 14.49 10.97 1.50
C SER A 46 15.81 11.29 0.79
N ALA A 47 15.78 12.13 -0.25
CA ALA A 47 16.98 12.66 -0.89
C ALA A 47 17.78 13.52 0.11
N ALA A 48 17.12 14.46 0.78
CA ALA A 48 17.76 15.31 1.79
C ALA A 48 18.31 14.51 2.99
N GLU A 49 17.59 13.47 3.43
CA GLU A 49 18.05 12.55 4.48
C GLU A 49 19.30 11.77 4.06
N LEU A 50 19.32 11.23 2.84
CA LEU A 50 20.47 10.54 2.29
C LEU A 50 21.68 11.46 2.16
N THR A 51 21.49 12.68 1.63
CA THR A 51 22.55 13.68 1.51
C THR A 51 23.11 14.06 2.87
N ALA A 52 22.27 14.29 3.87
CA ALA A 52 22.72 14.59 5.23
C ALA A 52 23.59 13.45 5.81
N ASN A 53 23.14 12.19 5.69
CA ASN A 53 23.88 11.04 6.22
C ASN A 53 25.23 10.83 5.51
N ILE A 54 25.30 11.04 4.19
CA ILE A 54 26.57 10.95 3.43
C ILE A 54 27.53 12.05 3.88
N LEU A 55 27.05 13.29 4.01
CA LEU A 55 27.89 14.41 4.44
C LEU A 55 28.40 14.22 5.87
N GLU A 56 27.58 13.69 6.78
CA GLU A 56 27.99 13.36 8.14
C GLU A 56 29.11 12.30 8.13
N GLN A 57 28.92 11.21 7.36
CA GLN A 57 29.90 10.12 7.28
C GLN A 57 31.20 10.52 6.58
N ALA A 58 31.15 11.48 5.64
CA ALA A 58 32.32 12.00 4.93
C ALA A 58 33.12 13.04 5.75
N GLY A 59 32.79 13.26 7.03
CA GLY A 59 33.45 14.24 7.88
C GLY A 59 32.95 15.68 7.68
N GLY A 60 31.90 15.89 6.88
CA GLY A 60 31.25 17.18 6.65
C GLY A 60 30.17 17.55 7.68
N ALA A 61 30.14 16.86 8.83
CA ALA A 61 29.20 17.17 9.91
C ALA A 61 29.35 18.63 10.35
N GLY A 62 28.22 19.34 10.47
CA GLY A 62 28.20 20.76 10.83
C GLY A 62 28.50 21.74 9.69
N SER A 63 28.85 21.27 8.49
CA SER A 63 28.93 22.13 7.30
C SER A 63 27.56 22.75 6.95
N SER A 64 27.56 23.88 6.25
CA SER A 64 26.33 24.54 5.77
C SER A 64 25.47 23.59 4.92
N ALA A 65 26.10 22.77 4.08
CA ALA A 65 25.44 21.75 3.28
C ALA A 65 24.77 20.67 4.15
N HIS A 66 25.48 20.15 5.17
CA HIS A 66 24.93 19.16 6.10
C HIS A 66 23.74 19.74 6.90
N ILE A 67 23.90 20.95 7.45
CA ILE A 67 22.85 21.64 8.20
C ILE A 67 21.61 21.84 7.32
N THR A 68 21.79 22.33 6.10
CA THR A 68 20.71 22.56 5.14
C THR A 68 19.98 21.27 4.81
N ALA A 69 20.70 20.21 4.43
CA ALA A 69 20.11 18.91 4.12
C ALA A 69 19.33 18.32 5.31
N SER A 70 19.89 18.41 6.53
CA SER A 70 19.23 17.95 7.76
C SER A 70 17.95 18.73 8.05
N GLN A 71 17.97 20.06 7.92
CA GLN A 71 16.81 20.91 8.14
C GLN A 71 15.72 20.67 7.10
N VAL A 72 16.08 20.54 5.82
CA VAL A 72 15.14 20.22 4.74
C VAL A 72 14.48 18.87 4.99
N SER A 73 15.25 17.83 5.33
CA SER A 73 14.72 16.50 5.66
C SER A 73 13.73 16.57 6.84
N LYS A 74 14.07 17.30 7.90
CA LYS A 74 13.18 17.50 9.06
C LYS A 74 11.90 18.26 8.68
N GLY A 75 12.01 19.38 7.99
CA GLY A 75 10.88 20.21 7.58
C GLY A 75 9.93 19.47 6.64
N LEU A 76 10.47 18.74 5.66
CA LEU A 76 9.66 17.90 4.78
C LEU A 76 9.04 16.71 5.53
N GLY A 77 9.70 16.19 6.57
CA GLY A 77 9.15 15.16 7.45
C GLY A 77 7.92 15.64 8.23
N ASP A 78 7.97 16.87 8.73
CA ASP A 78 6.86 17.53 9.41
C ASP A 78 5.71 17.82 8.43
N ALA A 79 6.01 18.42 7.26
CA ALA A 79 5.02 18.67 6.21
C ALA A 79 4.33 17.37 5.74
N ARG A 80 5.10 16.30 5.57
CA ARG A 80 4.57 14.98 5.23
C ARG A 80 3.62 14.46 6.30
N THR A 81 3.88 14.71 7.58
CA THR A 81 2.99 14.26 8.67
C THR A 81 1.59 14.87 8.52
N VAL A 82 1.50 16.15 8.15
CA VAL A 82 0.22 16.83 7.90
C VAL A 82 -0.49 16.26 6.67
N VAL A 83 0.23 16.07 5.56
CA VAL A 83 -0.37 15.49 4.33
C VAL A 83 -0.81 14.04 4.56
N ALA A 84 0.01 13.26 5.25
CA ALA A 84 -0.25 11.85 5.53
C ALA A 84 -1.44 11.64 6.49
N LEU A 85 -1.73 12.59 7.38
CA LEU A 85 -2.94 12.61 8.20
C LEU A 85 -4.20 12.65 7.33
N GLY A 86 -4.21 13.51 6.31
CA GLY A 86 -5.29 13.56 5.33
C GLY A 86 -5.46 12.23 4.57
N ASN A 87 -4.34 11.60 4.19
CA ASN A 87 -4.35 10.29 3.54
C ASN A 87 -4.81 9.16 4.47
N ALA A 88 -4.57 9.28 5.78
CA ALA A 88 -5.00 8.31 6.78
C ALA A 88 -6.53 8.21 6.80
N PHE A 89 -7.22 9.35 6.96
CA PHE A 89 -8.68 9.36 7.05
C PHE A 89 -9.39 9.25 5.69
N ASN A 90 -8.87 9.89 4.63
CA ASN A 90 -9.53 9.87 3.32
C ASN A 90 -9.14 8.67 2.45
N GLY A 91 -8.10 7.93 2.82
CA GLY A 91 -7.56 6.81 2.04
C GLY A 91 -7.48 5.52 2.83
N ALA A 92 -6.68 5.49 3.90
CA ALA A 92 -6.41 4.26 4.65
C ALA A 92 -7.66 3.73 5.36
N LEU A 93 -8.44 4.60 6.01
CA LEU A 93 -9.67 4.20 6.71
C LEU A 93 -10.72 3.55 5.77
N PRO A 94 -11.20 4.22 4.69
CA PRO A 94 -12.14 3.59 3.77
C PRO A 94 -11.54 2.37 3.06
N GLY A 95 -10.25 2.39 2.73
CA GLY A 95 -9.55 1.23 2.13
C GLY A 95 -9.50 0.02 3.07
N THR A 96 -9.36 0.24 4.37
CA THR A 96 -9.40 -0.82 5.39
C THR A 96 -10.79 -1.46 5.46
N VAL A 97 -11.85 -0.65 5.46
CA VAL A 97 -13.23 -1.14 5.44
C VAL A 97 -13.50 -1.96 4.17
N GLN A 98 -13.07 -1.47 3.01
CA GLN A 98 -13.21 -2.20 1.75
C GLN A 98 -12.44 -3.53 1.77
N SER A 99 -11.24 -3.54 2.36
CA SER A 99 -10.43 -4.76 2.50
C SER A 99 -11.11 -5.77 3.44
N ALA A 100 -11.72 -5.33 4.53
CA ALA A 100 -12.52 -6.19 5.41
C ALA A 100 -13.72 -6.81 4.68
N GLN A 101 -14.46 -6.03 3.89
CA GLN A 101 -15.55 -6.55 3.07
C GLN A 101 -15.06 -7.58 2.04
N SER A 102 -13.91 -7.30 1.39
CA SER A 102 -13.28 -8.22 0.44
C SER A 102 -12.80 -9.51 1.09
N PHE A 103 -12.30 -9.44 2.33
CA PHE A 103 -11.93 -10.61 3.10
C PHE A 103 -13.15 -11.51 3.35
N PHE A 104 -14.24 -10.95 3.86
CA PHE A 104 -15.46 -11.72 4.12
C PHE A 104 -16.07 -12.31 2.85
N SER A 105 -16.07 -11.58 1.73
CA SER A 105 -16.60 -12.10 0.47
C SER A 105 -15.78 -13.28 -0.06
N HIS A 106 -14.45 -13.22 0.02
CA HIS A 106 -13.58 -14.32 -0.41
C HIS A 106 -13.64 -15.53 0.54
N MET A 107 -13.75 -15.31 1.85
CA MET A 107 -13.96 -16.40 2.81
C MET A 107 -15.30 -17.11 2.58
N LYS A 108 -16.37 -16.35 2.30
CA LYS A 108 -17.67 -16.93 1.96
C LYS A 108 -17.61 -17.72 0.66
N ALA A 109 -17.01 -17.15 -0.39
CA ALA A 109 -16.85 -17.83 -1.68
C ALA A 109 -16.01 -19.12 -1.57
N ALA A 110 -14.94 -19.10 -0.78
CA ALA A 110 -14.14 -20.29 -0.51
C ALA A 110 -14.94 -21.37 0.23
N SER A 111 -15.84 -20.99 1.15
CA SER A 111 -16.65 -21.94 1.93
C SER A 111 -17.79 -22.55 1.13
N GLN A 112 -18.44 -21.76 0.26
CA GLN A 112 -19.55 -22.24 -0.59
C GLN A 112 -19.06 -23.22 -1.66
N LYS A 113 -17.86 -23.03 -2.22
CA LYS A 113 -17.30 -23.91 -3.24
C LYS A 113 -16.80 -25.26 -2.72
N THR A 114 -16.65 -25.41 -1.41
CA THR A 114 -16.39 -26.72 -0.78
C THR A 114 -17.66 -27.60 -0.72
N GLN A 115 -18.86 -27.02 -0.94
CA GLN A 115 -20.13 -27.77 -0.88
C GLN A 115 -20.62 -28.27 -2.25
N GLU A 116 -20.11 -27.74 -3.36
CA GLU A 116 -20.48 -28.15 -4.72
C GLU A 116 -19.40 -29.12 -5.26
N GLY A 117 -19.63 -30.43 -5.12
CA GLY A 117 -18.66 -31.50 -5.37
C GLY A 117 -18.23 -31.71 -6.84
N ASP A 118 -17.40 -30.82 -7.37
CA ASP A 118 -16.73 -30.97 -8.67
C ASP A 118 -15.20 -30.89 -8.49
N GLU A 119 -14.55 -32.03 -8.28
CA GLU A 119 -13.35 -32.19 -7.42
C GLU A 119 -12.03 -31.56 -7.94
N GLY A 120 -11.94 -31.11 -9.20
CA GLY A 120 -10.70 -30.55 -9.75
C GLY A 120 -10.66 -29.02 -9.84
N LEU A 121 -11.64 -28.43 -10.53
CA LEU A 121 -11.67 -26.99 -10.81
C LEU A 121 -12.12 -26.16 -9.58
N THR A 122 -12.90 -26.77 -8.68
CA THR A 122 -13.40 -26.12 -7.45
C THR A 122 -12.32 -25.96 -6.39
N ALA A 123 -11.35 -26.89 -6.32
CA ALA A 123 -10.25 -26.85 -5.37
C ALA A 123 -9.30 -25.67 -5.64
N ASP A 124 -8.90 -25.46 -6.89
CA ASP A 124 -8.02 -24.35 -7.28
C ASP A 124 -8.68 -22.97 -7.10
N LEU A 125 -9.98 -22.87 -7.39
CA LEU A 125 -10.77 -21.67 -7.13
C LEU A 125 -10.92 -21.38 -5.62
N CYS A 126 -11.09 -22.41 -4.79
CA CYS A 126 -11.09 -22.28 -3.34
C CYS A 126 -9.74 -21.77 -2.81
N VAL A 127 -8.63 -22.32 -3.30
CA VAL A 127 -7.27 -21.90 -2.95
C VAL A 127 -7.03 -20.44 -3.38
N SER A 128 -7.47 -20.04 -4.57
CA SER A 128 -7.38 -18.65 -5.03
C SER A 128 -8.17 -17.70 -4.11
N HIS A 129 -9.40 -18.04 -3.75
CA HIS A 129 -10.19 -17.25 -2.81
C HIS A 129 -9.55 -17.14 -1.42
N LYS A 130 -8.96 -18.23 -0.89
CA LYS A 130 -8.19 -18.20 0.37
C LYS A 130 -6.98 -17.27 0.26
N ARG A 131 -6.25 -17.30 -0.86
CA ARG A 131 -5.12 -16.38 -1.12
C ARG A 131 -5.59 -14.92 -1.19
N ARG A 132 -6.72 -14.63 -1.85
CA ARG A 132 -7.29 -13.27 -1.89
C ARG A 132 -7.78 -12.81 -0.51
N ALA A 133 -8.37 -13.70 0.28
CA ALA A 133 -8.74 -13.40 1.67
C ALA A 133 -7.51 -13.05 2.51
N ALA A 134 -6.44 -13.86 2.42
CA ALA A 134 -5.18 -13.57 3.10
C ALA A 134 -4.55 -12.24 2.64
N ALA A 135 -4.55 -11.95 1.33
CA ALA A 135 -4.11 -10.66 0.80
C ALA A 135 -4.94 -9.47 1.33
N ALA A 136 -6.24 -9.66 1.50
CA ALA A 136 -7.13 -8.66 2.09
C ALA A 136 -6.82 -8.43 3.58
N VAL A 137 -6.50 -9.47 4.35
CA VAL A 137 -6.03 -9.34 5.74
C VAL A 137 -4.72 -8.54 5.81
N CYS A 138 -3.76 -8.83 4.94
CA CYS A 138 -2.52 -8.05 4.85
C CYS A 138 -2.80 -6.56 4.56
N SER A 139 -3.80 -6.27 3.72
CA SER A 139 -4.23 -4.90 3.42
C SER A 139 -4.91 -4.23 4.61
N ILE A 140 -5.67 -4.98 5.44
CA ILE A 140 -6.23 -4.49 6.71
C ILE A 140 -5.11 -4.13 7.69
N ILE A 141 -4.12 -5.02 7.85
CA ILE A 141 -2.95 -4.77 8.71
C ILE A 141 -2.21 -3.52 8.23
N GLY A 142 -1.94 -3.40 6.93
CA GLY A 142 -1.35 -2.20 6.33
C GLY A 142 -2.19 -0.94 6.59
N GLY A 143 -3.51 -1.02 6.47
CA GLY A 143 -4.41 0.09 6.76
C GLY A 143 -4.39 0.53 8.23
N ILE A 144 -4.53 -0.42 9.16
CA ILE A 144 -4.54 -0.16 10.61
C ILE A 144 -3.19 0.40 11.08
N THR A 145 -2.08 -0.20 10.64
CA THR A 145 -0.74 0.29 11.00
C THR A 145 -0.46 1.68 10.44
N TYR A 146 -0.94 1.98 9.23
CA TYR A 146 -0.87 3.33 8.66
C TYR A 146 -1.71 4.33 9.46
N LEU A 147 -2.94 3.96 9.83
CA LEU A 147 -3.83 4.78 10.67
C LEU A 147 -3.22 5.05 12.05
N ALA A 148 -2.67 4.03 12.71
CA ALA A 148 -2.01 4.19 13.99
C ALA A 148 -0.81 5.15 13.87
N THR A 149 -0.01 5.01 12.81
CA THR A 149 1.18 5.84 12.60
C THR A 149 0.83 7.28 12.24
N PHE A 150 0.06 7.49 11.17
CA PHE A 150 -0.18 8.81 10.58
C PHE A 150 -1.48 9.45 11.03
N GLY A 151 -2.44 8.69 11.56
CA GLY A 151 -3.69 9.19 12.13
C GLY A 151 -3.61 9.47 13.62
N ALA A 152 -2.68 8.86 14.36
CA ALA A 152 -2.56 9.03 15.81
C ALA A 152 -1.14 9.41 16.27
N ILE A 153 -0.16 8.52 16.15
CA ILE A 153 1.14 8.68 16.84
C ILE A 153 1.93 9.88 16.31
N ARG A 154 2.12 9.99 14.98
CA ARG A 154 2.86 11.11 14.39
C ARG A 154 2.19 12.47 14.61
N PRO A 155 0.85 12.62 14.46
CA PRO A 155 0.16 13.85 14.86
C PRO A 155 0.40 14.22 16.33
N ILE A 156 0.32 13.27 17.26
CA ILE A 156 0.59 13.52 18.69
C ILE A 156 2.03 14.02 18.89
N LEU A 157 3.01 13.34 18.27
CA LEU A 157 4.42 13.76 18.33
C LEU A 157 4.65 15.14 17.69
N PHE A 158 3.95 15.44 16.60
CA PHE A 158 4.03 16.72 15.91
C PHE A 158 3.45 17.86 16.76
N VAL A 159 2.25 17.69 17.33
CA VAL A 159 1.66 18.68 18.24
C VAL A 159 2.55 18.89 19.46
N ASN A 160 3.08 17.82 20.05
CA ASN A 160 4.02 17.91 21.17
C ASN A 160 5.29 18.72 20.84
N LYS A 161 5.76 18.66 19.58
CA LYS A 161 6.91 19.43 19.10
C LYS A 161 6.58 20.91 18.87
N MET A 162 5.35 21.24 18.51
CA MET A 162 4.91 22.61 18.20
C MET A 162 4.57 23.44 19.44
N LEU A 163 4.28 22.81 20.57
CA LEU A 163 3.91 23.50 21.80
C LEU A 163 5.15 24.05 22.52
N ALA A 164 5.04 25.28 23.03
CA ALA A 164 6.09 25.93 23.83
C ALA A 164 6.43 25.15 25.11
N LYS A 165 5.45 24.42 25.65
CA LYS A 165 5.62 23.43 26.72
C LYS A 165 5.20 22.06 26.20
N PRO A 166 6.16 21.19 25.81
CA PRO A 166 5.86 19.81 25.44
C PRO A 166 5.13 19.08 26.59
N PHE A 167 4.05 18.36 26.26
CA PHE A 167 3.24 17.62 27.25
C PHE A 167 3.69 16.18 27.42
N LEU A 168 4.47 15.64 26.47
CA LEU A 168 5.09 14.33 26.58
C LEU A 168 6.47 14.43 27.21
N SER A 169 6.75 13.51 28.13
CA SER A 169 8.11 13.31 28.64
C SER A 169 9.07 12.87 27.53
N SER A 170 10.37 13.12 27.71
CA SER A 170 11.41 12.67 26.77
C SER A 170 11.37 11.16 26.53
N GLN A 171 11.10 10.37 27.59
CA GLN A 171 10.98 8.92 27.50
C GLN A 171 9.74 8.50 26.69
N THR A 172 8.58 9.11 26.95
CA THR A 172 7.34 8.81 26.19
C THR A 172 7.51 9.17 24.71
N LYS A 173 8.13 10.32 24.42
CA LYS A 173 8.45 10.74 23.06
C LYS A 173 9.36 9.74 22.35
N ALA A 174 10.43 9.28 23.01
CA ALA A 174 11.35 8.30 22.45
C ALA A 174 10.64 6.96 22.17
N ASN A 175 9.85 6.47 23.14
CA ASN A 175 9.09 5.22 23.00
C ASN A 175 8.07 5.30 21.86
N MET A 176 7.30 6.38 21.75
CA MET A 176 6.36 6.59 20.65
C MET A 176 7.09 6.65 19.29
N GLY A 177 8.26 7.28 19.24
CA GLY A 177 9.12 7.29 18.04
C GLY A 177 9.56 5.88 17.64
N SER A 178 10.03 5.07 18.58
CA SER A 178 10.39 3.67 18.35
C SER A 178 9.20 2.83 17.91
N SER A 179 8.02 3.02 18.53
CA SER A 179 6.78 2.33 18.14
C SER A 179 6.40 2.60 16.68
N VAL A 180 6.58 3.82 16.18
CA VAL A 180 6.36 4.13 14.75
C VAL A 180 7.23 3.25 13.87
N SER A 181 8.50 3.05 14.21
CA SER A 181 9.41 2.22 13.43
C SER A 181 8.94 0.75 13.39
N TYR A 182 8.52 0.18 14.53
CA TYR A 182 8.01 -1.19 14.58
C TYR A 182 6.67 -1.36 13.83
N ILE A 183 5.75 -0.41 14.00
CA ILE A 183 4.44 -0.42 13.32
C ILE A 183 4.62 -0.31 11.81
N MET A 184 5.55 0.55 11.35
CA MET A 184 5.85 0.68 9.92
C MET A 184 6.57 -0.54 9.35
N ALA A 185 7.45 -1.19 10.11
CA ALA A 185 8.04 -2.46 9.68
C ALA A 185 6.98 -3.54 9.45
N ALA A 186 6.01 -3.65 10.37
CA ALA A 186 4.86 -4.54 10.20
C ALA A 186 3.99 -4.15 8.99
N ASN A 187 3.78 -2.84 8.76
CA ASN A 187 3.06 -2.31 7.60
C ASN A 187 3.70 -2.76 6.28
N HIS A 188 5.00 -2.53 6.15
CA HIS A 188 5.73 -2.84 4.92
C HIS A 188 5.77 -4.35 4.70
N ALA A 189 6.03 -5.15 5.75
CA ALA A 189 6.04 -6.61 5.65
C ALA A 189 4.68 -7.16 5.22
N ALA A 190 3.59 -6.70 5.85
CA ALA A 190 2.23 -7.07 5.45
C ALA A 190 1.96 -6.70 3.99
N SER A 191 2.42 -5.54 3.54
CA SER A 191 2.22 -5.10 2.16
C SER A 191 2.97 -5.97 1.14
N VAL A 192 4.20 -6.41 1.46
CA VAL A 192 4.98 -7.33 0.61
C VAL A 192 4.28 -8.69 0.51
N VAL A 193 3.93 -9.28 1.65
CA VAL A 193 3.24 -10.58 1.70
C VAL A 193 1.89 -10.51 0.99
N GLY A 194 1.11 -9.46 1.26
CA GLY A 194 -0.19 -9.22 0.63
C GLY A 194 -0.09 -9.09 -0.89
N ALA A 195 0.92 -8.37 -1.40
CA ALA A 195 1.17 -8.26 -2.83
C ALA A 195 1.53 -9.63 -3.45
N GLY A 196 2.33 -10.45 -2.75
CA GLY A 196 2.69 -11.80 -3.21
C GLY A 196 1.49 -12.73 -3.30
N LEU A 197 0.64 -12.71 -2.27
CA LEU A 197 -0.62 -13.45 -2.25
C LEU A 197 -1.56 -12.99 -3.36
N ALA A 198 -1.66 -11.68 -3.60
CA ALA A 198 -2.49 -11.11 -4.66
C ALA A 198 -2.00 -11.51 -6.06
N ILE A 199 -0.69 -11.47 -6.31
CA ILE A 199 -0.09 -11.91 -7.59
C ILE A 199 -0.35 -13.41 -7.80
N SER A 200 -0.12 -14.22 -6.77
CA SER A 200 -0.35 -15.67 -6.83
C SER A 200 -1.81 -16.01 -7.11
N ALA A 201 -2.76 -15.32 -6.46
CA ALA A 201 -4.18 -15.48 -6.73
C ALA A 201 -4.56 -15.01 -8.14
N GLU A 202 -4.10 -13.85 -8.58
CA GLU A 202 -4.44 -13.31 -9.90
C GLU A 202 -3.89 -14.20 -11.04
N ARG A 203 -2.73 -14.83 -10.84
CA ARG A 203 -2.20 -15.84 -11.76
C ARG A 203 -3.12 -17.06 -11.84
N ALA A 204 -3.50 -17.64 -10.70
CA ALA A 204 -4.41 -18.80 -10.66
C ALA A 204 -5.76 -18.47 -11.31
N ASP A 205 -6.31 -17.29 -11.02
CA ASP A 205 -7.57 -16.87 -11.63
C ASP A 205 -7.44 -16.62 -13.14
N CYS A 206 -6.28 -16.15 -13.62
CA CYS A 206 -6.03 -16.01 -15.05
C CYS A 206 -5.99 -17.38 -15.74
N GLU A 207 -5.30 -18.36 -15.16
CA GLU A 207 -5.24 -19.72 -15.69
C GLU A 207 -6.65 -20.32 -15.78
N ALA A 208 -7.48 -20.17 -14.74
CA ALA A 208 -8.87 -20.61 -14.74
C ALA A 208 -9.74 -19.86 -15.78
N ARG A 209 -9.57 -18.55 -15.94
CA ARG A 209 -10.29 -17.76 -16.97
C ARG A 209 -9.89 -18.17 -18.39
N CYS A 210 -8.59 -18.38 -18.64
CA CYS A 210 -8.10 -18.85 -19.93
C CYS A 210 -8.61 -20.25 -20.26
N ALA A 211 -8.62 -21.17 -19.29
CA ALA A 211 -9.17 -22.52 -19.47
C ALA A 211 -10.67 -22.49 -19.79
N ARG A 212 -11.44 -21.60 -19.15
CA ARG A 212 -12.85 -21.41 -19.47
C ARG A 212 -13.06 -20.87 -20.88
N ILE A 213 -12.30 -19.85 -21.28
CA ILE A 213 -12.35 -19.31 -22.66
C ILE A 213 -12.08 -20.43 -23.67
N ALA A 214 -11.01 -21.23 -23.45
CA ALA A 214 -10.68 -22.33 -24.35
C ALA A 214 -11.81 -23.37 -24.45
N ARG A 215 -12.47 -23.70 -23.33
CA ARG A 215 -13.64 -24.61 -23.33
C ARG A 215 -14.85 -24.02 -24.05
N GLU A 216 -15.19 -22.77 -23.77
CA GLU A 216 -16.35 -22.08 -24.38
C GLU A 216 -16.19 -21.96 -25.90
N GLU A 217 -14.99 -21.66 -26.39
CA GLU A 217 -14.71 -21.59 -27.84
C GLU A 217 -14.65 -22.98 -28.49
N SER A 218 -14.16 -24.01 -27.79
CA SER A 218 -14.18 -25.39 -28.30
C SER A 218 -15.59 -25.97 -28.47
N LEU A 219 -16.59 -25.42 -27.77
CA LEU A 219 -17.99 -25.82 -27.91
C LEU A 219 -18.70 -25.09 -29.05
N LEU A 220 -18.07 -24.07 -29.63
CA LEU A 220 -18.63 -23.21 -30.67
C LEU A 220 -18.05 -23.53 -32.07
N GLU A 221 -17.39 -24.68 -32.27
CA GLU A 221 -16.66 -25.07 -33.50
C GLU A 221 -17.19 -24.42 -34.80
N VAL A 222 -16.63 -23.26 -35.15
CA VAL A 222 -16.76 -22.67 -36.48
C VAL A 222 -15.44 -22.97 -37.21
N PRO A 223 -15.45 -23.77 -38.29
CA PRO A 223 -14.25 -24.08 -39.04
C PRO A 223 -13.58 -22.79 -39.55
N GLY A 224 -12.34 -22.52 -39.13
CA GLY A 224 -11.54 -21.36 -39.56
C GLY A 224 -11.27 -20.26 -38.52
N GLU A 225 -11.81 -20.36 -37.30
CA GLU A 225 -11.65 -19.34 -36.24
C GLU A 225 -10.61 -19.66 -35.13
N GLU A 226 -9.65 -20.58 -35.34
CA GLU A 226 -8.60 -20.90 -34.34
C GLU A 226 -7.87 -19.64 -33.81
N ASN A 227 -7.69 -18.63 -34.66
CA ASN A 227 -7.11 -17.33 -34.31
C ASN A 227 -7.94 -16.51 -33.30
N ALA A 228 -9.24 -16.75 -33.16
CA ALA A 228 -10.12 -15.97 -32.28
C ALA A 228 -9.96 -16.38 -30.81
N CYS A 229 -9.89 -17.69 -30.53
CA CYS A 229 -9.64 -18.22 -29.19
C CYS A 229 -8.25 -17.79 -28.68
N GLU A 230 -7.21 -17.94 -29.50
CA GLU A 230 -5.85 -17.53 -29.15
C GLU A 230 -5.77 -16.03 -28.85
N LYS A 231 -6.41 -15.19 -29.66
CA LYS A 231 -6.48 -13.73 -29.41
C LYS A 231 -7.20 -13.39 -28.10
N LYS A 232 -8.30 -14.08 -27.77
CA LYS A 232 -9.04 -13.88 -26.51
C LYS A 232 -8.18 -14.29 -25.30
N VAL A 233 -7.51 -15.43 -25.36
CA VAL A 233 -6.59 -15.91 -24.32
C VAL A 233 -5.40 -14.96 -24.16
N ALA A 234 -4.77 -14.53 -25.26
CA ALA A 234 -3.68 -13.56 -25.24
C ALA A 234 -4.11 -12.22 -24.64
N GLY A 235 -5.31 -11.74 -25.00
CA GLY A 235 -5.91 -10.53 -24.42
C GLY A 235 -6.12 -10.63 -22.91
N GLU A 236 -6.59 -11.78 -22.41
CA GLU A 236 -6.76 -11.99 -20.97
C GLU A 236 -5.42 -12.06 -20.22
N LYS A 237 -4.41 -12.72 -20.80
CA LYS A 237 -3.05 -12.72 -20.27
C LYS A 237 -2.46 -11.31 -20.22
N ALA A 238 -2.67 -10.49 -21.25
CA ALA A 238 -2.19 -9.09 -21.28
C ALA A 238 -2.85 -8.22 -20.19
N LYS A 239 -4.15 -8.37 -19.96
CA LYS A 239 -4.88 -7.69 -18.86
C LYS A 239 -4.34 -8.11 -17.50
N THR A 240 -4.16 -9.41 -17.30
CA THR A 240 -3.63 -9.99 -16.07
C THR A 240 -2.20 -9.50 -15.82
N PHE A 241 -1.35 -9.50 -16.85
CA PHE A 241 0.02 -8.98 -16.77
C PHE A 241 0.05 -7.52 -16.33
N THR A 242 -0.87 -6.68 -16.83
CA THR A 242 -0.99 -5.28 -16.41
C THR A 242 -1.33 -5.16 -14.92
N ARG A 243 -2.24 -6.00 -14.39
CA ARG A 243 -2.58 -6.04 -12.96
C ARG A 243 -1.38 -6.50 -12.11
N ILE A 244 -0.71 -7.56 -12.54
CA ILE A 244 0.48 -8.11 -11.87
C ILE A 244 1.63 -7.10 -11.85
N LYS A 245 1.91 -6.42 -12.97
CA LYS A 245 2.96 -5.38 -13.07
C LYS A 245 2.82 -4.36 -11.94
N TYR A 246 1.60 -3.87 -11.74
CA TYR A 246 1.32 -2.86 -10.74
C TYR A 246 1.43 -3.40 -9.31
N ALA A 247 1.01 -4.63 -9.06
CA ALA A 247 1.21 -5.30 -7.77
C ALA A 247 2.71 -5.55 -7.49
N LEU A 248 3.49 -5.92 -8.51
CA LEU A 248 4.93 -6.14 -8.43
C LEU A 248 5.67 -4.83 -8.11
N LEU A 249 5.33 -3.72 -8.78
CA LEU A 249 5.94 -2.43 -8.47
C LEU A 249 5.64 -1.97 -7.03
N THR A 250 4.42 -2.20 -6.55
CA THR A 250 4.07 -1.94 -5.15
C THR A 250 4.84 -2.88 -4.21
N MET A 251 5.00 -4.16 -4.55
CA MET A 251 5.81 -5.10 -3.77
C MET A 251 7.27 -4.63 -3.68
N LEU A 252 7.88 -4.21 -4.80
CA LEU A 252 9.26 -3.70 -4.83
C LEU A 252 9.41 -2.41 -4.00
N GLU A 253 8.46 -1.48 -4.10
CA GLU A 253 8.41 -0.27 -3.25
C GLU A 253 8.51 -0.67 -1.77
N LYS A 254 7.65 -1.60 -1.33
CA LYS A 254 7.52 -2.01 0.07
C LYS A 254 8.66 -2.90 0.54
N PHE A 255 9.21 -3.73 -0.34
CA PHE A 255 10.37 -4.54 -0.05
C PHE A 255 11.59 -3.68 0.30
N LEU A 256 11.84 -2.62 -0.45
CA LEU A 256 12.91 -1.67 -0.13
C LEU A 256 12.68 -0.96 1.22
N GLU A 257 11.43 -0.65 1.57
CA GLU A 257 11.12 -0.12 2.90
C GLU A 257 11.37 -1.15 4.01
N CYS A 258 11.00 -2.43 3.80
CA CYS A 258 11.34 -3.51 4.73
C CYS A 258 12.85 -3.64 4.93
N VAL A 259 13.64 -3.61 3.84
CA VAL A 259 15.11 -3.65 3.93
C VAL A 259 15.61 -2.46 4.75
N ALA A 260 15.11 -1.25 4.48
CA ALA A 260 15.47 -0.08 5.27
C ALA A 260 15.13 -0.25 6.76
N ASP A 261 13.99 -0.87 7.09
CA ASP A 261 13.60 -1.14 8.48
C ASP A 261 14.51 -2.17 9.15
N VAL A 262 14.98 -3.20 8.43
CA VAL A 262 15.98 -4.14 8.95
C VAL A 262 17.25 -3.40 9.34
N PHE A 263 17.77 -2.51 8.48
CA PHE A 263 18.97 -1.73 8.80
C PHE A 263 18.77 -0.77 10.00
N LYS A 264 17.54 -0.33 10.26
CA LYS A 264 17.19 0.52 11.41
C LYS A 264 17.00 -0.29 12.71
N LEU A 265 16.35 -1.45 12.63
CA LEU A 265 15.86 -2.19 13.79
C LEU A 265 16.79 -3.33 14.23
N VAL A 266 17.50 -3.96 13.29
CA VAL A 266 18.39 -5.08 13.59
C VAL A 266 19.79 -4.55 13.91
N PRO A 267 20.38 -4.91 15.05
CA PRO A 267 21.77 -4.59 15.34
C PRO A 267 22.67 -5.42 14.42
N LEU A 268 23.18 -4.78 13.37
CA LEU A 268 24.13 -5.37 12.43
C LEU A 268 25.57 -4.97 12.80
N PRO A 269 26.59 -5.81 12.56
CA PRO A 269 28.00 -5.52 12.85
C PRO A 269 28.61 -4.57 11.80
N ILE A 270 27.95 -3.42 11.59
CA ILE A 270 28.34 -2.34 10.68
C ILE A 270 28.13 -1.00 11.37
N THR A 271 28.92 0.01 10.99
CA THR A 271 28.88 1.31 11.65
C THR A 271 27.50 1.98 11.49
N MET A 272 27.11 2.76 12.51
CA MET A 272 25.81 3.44 12.52
C MET A 272 25.62 4.37 11.31
N GLY A 273 26.68 5.04 10.86
CA GLY A 273 26.63 5.89 9.67
C GLY A 273 26.37 5.10 8.38
N ILE A 274 27.04 3.96 8.18
CA ILE A 274 26.78 3.10 7.01
C ILE A 274 25.34 2.57 7.05
N ARG A 275 24.85 2.15 8.23
CA ARG A 275 23.45 1.72 8.40
C ARG A 275 22.47 2.83 8.01
N ALA A 276 22.72 4.06 8.45
CA ALA A 276 21.88 5.22 8.14
C ALA A 276 21.88 5.56 6.65
N ILE A 277 23.03 5.47 5.98
CA ILE A 277 23.15 5.69 4.52
C ILE A 277 22.37 4.62 3.76
N VAL A 278 22.56 3.33 4.07
CA VAL A 278 21.86 2.25 3.39
C VAL A 278 20.35 2.37 3.59
N ALA A 279 19.90 2.60 4.82
CA ALA A 279 18.48 2.74 5.11
C ALA A 279 17.85 3.96 4.41
N ALA A 280 18.56 5.10 4.35
CA ALA A 280 18.12 6.28 3.62
C ALA A 280 18.11 6.04 2.10
N GLY A 281 19.11 5.34 1.57
CA GLY A 281 19.19 4.95 0.16
C GLY A 281 18.01 4.07 -0.26
N CYS A 282 17.73 3.00 0.49
CA CYS A 282 16.56 2.15 0.27
C CYS A 282 15.25 2.94 0.35
N THR A 283 15.12 3.85 1.32
CA THR A 283 13.92 4.70 1.46
C THR A 283 13.75 5.65 0.26
N PHE A 284 14.84 6.22 -0.25
CA PHE A 284 14.85 7.10 -1.42
C PHE A 284 14.48 6.34 -2.70
N THR A 285 15.10 5.18 -2.97
CA THR A 285 14.76 4.34 -4.12
C THR A 285 13.31 3.88 -4.06
N SER A 286 12.82 3.47 -2.88
CA SER A 286 11.41 3.16 -2.66
C SER A 286 10.51 4.35 -3.00
N ALA A 287 10.85 5.56 -2.54
CA ALA A 287 10.08 6.76 -2.82
C ALA A 287 10.00 7.07 -4.32
N ILE A 288 11.10 6.90 -5.06
CA ILE A 288 11.12 7.07 -6.53
C ILE A 288 10.19 6.06 -7.21
N ILE A 289 10.35 4.76 -6.89
CA ILE A 289 9.48 3.71 -7.45
C ILE A 289 8.01 4.03 -7.16
N GLY A 290 7.71 4.46 -5.93
CA GLY A 290 6.37 4.85 -5.53
C GLY A 290 5.82 6.04 -6.32
N LEU A 291 6.64 7.07 -6.59
CA LEU A 291 6.25 8.22 -7.39
C LEU A 291 6.03 7.84 -8.86
N CYS A 292 6.99 7.13 -9.48
CA CYS A 292 6.88 6.66 -10.85
C CYS A 292 5.65 5.76 -11.06
N THR A 293 5.38 4.86 -10.11
CA THR A 293 4.19 3.99 -10.16
C THR A 293 2.90 4.79 -10.06
N PHE A 294 2.88 5.87 -9.27
CA PHE A 294 1.72 6.75 -9.19
C PHE A 294 1.50 7.50 -10.50
N CYS A 295 2.54 8.11 -11.06
CA CYS A 295 2.47 8.82 -12.34
C CYS A 295 2.10 7.90 -13.51
N ALA A 296 2.52 6.63 -13.49
CA ALA A 296 2.15 5.66 -14.52
C ALA A 296 0.68 5.18 -14.45
N ARG A 297 0.00 5.42 -13.32
CA ARG A 297 -1.43 5.05 -13.13
C ARG A 297 -2.39 6.25 -13.21
N ALA A 298 -1.87 7.47 -13.10
CA ALA A 298 -2.63 8.72 -13.09
C ALA A 298 -2.93 9.19 -14.50
#